data_AF-A0A7W2NVX0-F1
#
_entry.id   AF-A0A7W2NVX0-F1
#
_cell.length_a   1.000
_cell.length_b   1.000
_cell.length_c   1.000
_cell.angle_alpha   90.00
_cell.angle_beta   90.00
_cell.angle_gamma   90.00
#
_symmetry.space_group_name_H-M   'P 1'
#
loop_
_entity.id
_entity.type
_entity.pdbx_description
1 polymer ?
#
loop_
_entity_poly.entity_id
_entity_poly.type
_entity_poly.pdbx_seq_one_letter_code
_entity_poly.pdbx_strand_id
1 'polypeptide(L)'
;MHNKLWDIIYQYFTAQAKIYHKFADLDFEQQMALLAETEVDPVDPAVVGLNSLYVELCEILQQCKENMNGLLDETQIQFVVCTLAIACDENVLTTQIAKMQMTQGSLDKYSRTTAELKLATSWPKLQREFASCTNGGEQFFDNIDLFLTQSNVYRFIIELSYFCLAQGFRGKHLARLETIDTYKDRCIAKLTHGDHFSATDDRHNNKKINKYGHALRSKNEPSA
;
A
#
# COMPACT_ATOMS: atom_id res chain seq x y z
N MET A 1 25.46 -2.12 -5.47
CA MET A 1 25.27 -1.16 -4.36
C MET A 1 24.52 -1.88 -3.25
N HIS A 2 25.22 -2.40 -2.25
CA HIS A 2 24.55 -2.90 -1.04
C HIS A 2 24.18 -1.70 -0.19
N ASN A 3 22.92 -1.27 -0.31
CA ASN A 3 22.34 -0.25 0.56
C ASN A 3 21.64 -0.99 1.70
N LYS A 4 22.06 -0.74 2.94
CA LYS A 4 21.46 -1.34 4.15
C LYS A 4 19.93 -1.21 4.19
N LEU A 5 19.39 -0.14 3.60
CA LEU A 5 17.95 0.06 3.47
C LEU A 5 17.28 -1.03 2.63
N TRP A 6 17.89 -1.41 1.51
CA TRP A 6 17.37 -2.49 0.67
C TRP A 6 17.46 -3.85 1.36
N ASP A 7 18.45 -4.09 2.22
CA ASP A 7 18.51 -5.31 3.04
C ASP A 7 17.31 -5.37 4.00
N ILE A 8 16.92 -4.24 4.61
CA ILE A 8 15.74 -4.14 5.48
C ILE A 8 14.45 -4.37 4.68
N ILE A 9 14.30 -3.72 3.53
CA ILE A 9 13.14 -3.90 2.65
C ILE A 9 13.03 -5.34 2.15
N TYR A 10 14.14 -5.97 1.80
CA TYR A 10 14.18 -7.37 1.40
C TYR A 10 13.71 -8.30 2.53
N GLN A 11 14.16 -8.05 3.77
CA GLN A 11 13.69 -8.81 4.94
C GLN A 11 12.18 -8.64 5.15
N TYR A 12 11.67 -7.41 5.02
CA TYR A 12 10.22 -7.14 5.08
C TYR A 12 9.45 -7.96 4.03
N PHE A 13 9.83 -7.87 2.75
CA PHE A 13 9.15 -8.60 1.68
C PHE A 13 9.27 -10.13 1.83
N THR A 14 10.41 -10.61 2.33
CA THR A 14 10.61 -12.04 2.61
C THR A 14 9.66 -12.53 3.72
N ALA A 15 9.49 -11.73 4.78
CA ALA A 15 8.56 -12.06 5.87
C ALA A 15 7.10 -11.96 5.39
N GLN A 16 6.76 -10.90 4.65
CA GLN A 16 5.44 -10.70 4.05
C GLN A 16 5.04 -11.86 3.14
N ALA A 17 5.95 -12.34 2.28
CA ALA A 17 5.69 -13.47 1.40
C ALA A 17 5.31 -14.73 2.17
N LYS A 18 5.94 -15.00 3.32
CA LYS A 18 5.58 -16.13 4.19
C LYS A 18 4.15 -15.99 4.73
N ILE A 19 3.74 -14.78 5.09
CA ILE A 19 2.37 -14.51 5.53
C ILE A 19 1.39 -14.69 4.36
N TYR A 20 1.74 -14.23 3.16
CA TYR A 20 0.93 -14.44 1.94
C TYR A 20 0.77 -15.91 1.57
N HIS A 21 1.75 -16.76 1.87
CA HIS A 21 1.58 -18.20 1.76
C HIS A 21 0.53 -18.73 2.75
N LYS A 22 0.50 -18.26 4.00
CA LYS A 22 -0.55 -18.63 4.97
C LYS A 22 -1.95 -18.19 4.52
N PHE A 23 -2.05 -17.03 3.88
CA PHE A 23 -3.31 -16.59 3.23
C PHE A 23 -3.78 -17.56 2.14
N ALA A 24 -2.88 -18.35 1.55
CA ALA A 24 -3.25 -19.35 0.55
C ALA A 24 -3.84 -20.63 1.12
N ASP A 25 -3.57 -20.91 2.39
CA ASP A 25 -4.07 -22.09 3.08
C ASP A 25 -5.43 -21.86 3.77
N LEU A 26 -5.97 -20.63 3.68
CA LEU A 26 -7.30 -20.31 4.21
C LEU A 26 -8.39 -21.01 3.39
N ASP A 27 -9.42 -21.51 4.07
CA ASP A 27 -10.61 -22.09 3.43
C ASP A 27 -11.49 -20.98 2.85
N PHE A 28 -11.24 -20.64 1.58
CA PHE A 28 -11.96 -19.59 0.87
C PHE A 28 -13.44 -19.94 0.62
N GLU A 29 -13.79 -21.22 0.47
CA GLU A 29 -15.19 -21.62 0.28
C GLU A 29 -15.99 -21.33 1.55
N GLN A 30 -15.43 -21.71 2.70
CA GLN A 30 -16.02 -21.41 4.00
C GLN A 30 -16.11 -19.90 4.26
N GLN A 31 -15.07 -19.14 3.94
CA GLN A 31 -15.09 -17.68 4.08
C GLN A 31 -16.17 -17.02 3.21
N MET A 32 -16.31 -17.47 1.96
CA MET A 32 -17.34 -16.94 1.05
C MET A 32 -18.75 -17.23 1.53
N ALA A 33 -19.02 -18.44 2.02
CA ALA A 33 -20.31 -18.79 2.60
C ALA A 33 -20.62 -17.91 3.83
N LEU A 34 -19.66 -17.78 4.75
CA LEU A 34 -19.79 -16.92 5.94
C LEU A 34 -20.08 -15.46 5.57
N LEU A 35 -19.34 -14.89 4.62
CA LEU A 35 -19.54 -13.50 4.18
C LEU A 35 -20.89 -13.29 3.46
N ALA A 36 -21.34 -14.27 2.68
CA ALA A 36 -22.62 -14.21 2.00
C ALA A 36 -23.81 -14.30 2.99
N GLU A 37 -23.73 -15.15 4.00
CA GLU A 37 -24.79 -15.40 4.99
C GLU A 37 -24.84 -14.35 6.12
N THR A 38 -23.73 -13.66 6.40
CA THR A 38 -23.69 -12.67 7.49
C THR A 38 -24.48 -11.41 7.13
N GLU A 39 -25.60 -11.13 7.79
CA GLU A 39 -26.40 -9.92 7.53
C GLU A 39 -25.81 -8.63 8.16
N VAL A 40 -24.86 -8.77 9.10
CA VAL A 40 -24.29 -7.66 9.85
C VAL A 40 -23.06 -7.10 9.15
N ASP A 41 -23.07 -5.79 8.86
CA ASP A 41 -21.94 -5.05 8.32
C ASP A 41 -21.42 -3.98 9.32
N PRO A 42 -20.08 -3.81 9.50
CA PRO A 42 -19.00 -4.60 8.90
C PRO A 42 -18.82 -5.96 9.59
N VAL A 43 -18.42 -6.99 8.83
CA VAL A 43 -18.10 -8.31 9.38
C VAL A 43 -16.79 -8.22 10.17
N ASP A 44 -16.78 -8.76 11.39
CA ASP A 44 -15.59 -8.80 12.25
C ASP A 44 -14.44 -9.56 11.56
N PRO A 45 -13.23 -8.97 11.42
CA PRO A 45 -12.06 -9.64 10.84
C PRO A 45 -11.70 -10.98 11.52
N ALA A 46 -12.08 -11.17 12.78
CA ALA A 46 -11.89 -12.43 13.50
C ALA A 46 -12.77 -13.55 12.93
N VAL A 47 -13.97 -13.23 12.45
CA VAL A 47 -14.93 -14.21 11.88
C VAL A 47 -14.40 -14.82 10.59
N VAL A 48 -13.63 -14.05 9.81
CA VAL A 48 -13.01 -14.50 8.56
C VAL A 48 -11.59 -15.05 8.74
N GLY A 49 -11.10 -15.17 9.98
CA GLY A 49 -9.76 -15.71 10.27
C GLY A 49 -8.60 -14.82 9.81
N LEU A 50 -8.86 -13.54 9.55
CA LEU A 50 -7.85 -12.60 9.03
C LEU A 50 -7.05 -11.90 10.13
N ASN A 51 -7.56 -11.89 11.37
CA ASN A 51 -6.99 -11.11 12.46
C ASN A 51 -5.55 -11.54 12.83
N SER A 52 -5.25 -12.84 12.87
CA SER A 52 -3.89 -13.32 13.18
C SER A 52 -2.88 -12.89 12.12
N LEU A 53 -3.24 -13.03 10.84
CA LEU A 53 -2.38 -12.62 9.72
C LEU A 53 -2.20 -11.10 9.66
N TYR A 54 -3.24 -10.34 10.02
CA TYR A 54 -3.13 -8.89 10.16
C TYR A 54 -2.13 -8.49 11.25
N VAL A 55 -2.19 -9.11 12.44
CA VAL A 55 -1.23 -8.85 13.53
C VAL A 55 0.19 -9.15 13.08
N GLU A 56 0.43 -10.28 12.40
CA GLU A 56 1.76 -10.59 11.86
C GLU A 56 2.24 -9.54 10.84
N LEU A 57 1.36 -9.02 9.99
CA LEU A 57 1.70 -7.95 9.04
C LEU A 57 2.06 -6.63 9.75
N CYS A 58 1.34 -6.29 10.81
CA CYS A 58 1.66 -5.13 11.66
C CYS A 58 3.04 -5.28 12.30
N GLU A 59 3.34 -6.46 12.85
CA GLU A 59 4.62 -6.74 13.51
C GLU A 59 5.80 -6.60 12.54
N ILE A 60 5.71 -7.19 11.34
CA ILE A 60 6.81 -7.09 10.37
C ILE A 60 6.99 -5.67 9.83
N LEU A 61 5.91 -4.89 9.71
CA LEU A 61 5.98 -3.50 9.26
C LEU A 61 6.55 -2.59 10.35
N GLN A 62 6.17 -2.82 11.61
CA GLN A 62 6.73 -2.14 12.78
C GLN A 62 8.23 -2.45 12.93
N GLN A 63 8.63 -3.71 12.80
CA GLN A 63 10.03 -4.09 12.80
C GLN A 63 10.81 -3.44 11.64
N CYS A 64 10.20 -3.37 10.45
CA CYS A 64 10.78 -2.67 9.30
C CYS A 64 10.99 -1.18 9.62
N LYS A 65 10.00 -0.51 10.24
CA LYS A 65 10.11 0.88 10.70
C LYS A 65 11.29 1.06 11.64
N GLU A 66 11.39 0.22 12.67
CA GLU A 66 12.43 0.30 13.70
C GLU A 66 13.84 0.09 13.13
N ASN A 67 13.99 -0.84 12.19
CA ASN A 67 15.27 -1.14 11.57
C ASN A 67 15.81 0.00 10.69
N MET A 68 14.93 0.91 10.23
CA MET A 68 15.34 2.11 9.48
C MET A 68 15.79 3.27 10.37
N ASN A 69 15.61 3.17 11.70
CA ASN A 69 16.03 4.22 12.62
C ASN A 69 17.54 4.48 12.51
N GLY A 70 17.90 5.76 12.35
CA GLY A 70 19.28 6.19 12.17
C GLY A 70 19.83 6.01 10.74
N LEU A 71 19.07 5.41 9.82
CA LEU A 71 19.38 5.38 8.39
C LEU A 71 18.60 6.43 7.59
N LEU A 72 17.41 6.77 8.06
CA LEU A 72 16.50 7.76 7.49
C LEU A 72 16.00 8.70 8.60
N ASP A 73 15.58 9.90 8.23
CA ASP A 73 14.83 10.76 9.15
C ASP A 73 13.38 10.27 9.33
N GLU A 74 12.70 10.74 10.39
CA GLU A 74 11.33 10.29 10.71
C GLU A 74 10.34 10.54 9.56
N THR A 75 10.54 11.61 8.79
CA THR A 75 9.66 11.94 7.65
C THR A 75 9.84 10.93 6.53
N GLN A 76 11.09 10.59 6.19
CA GLN A 76 11.41 9.57 5.20
C GLN A 76 10.94 8.18 5.65
N ILE A 77 11.16 7.82 6.91
CA ILE A 77 10.65 6.57 7.50
C ILE A 77 9.14 6.50 7.34
N GLN A 78 8.42 7.58 7.69
CA GLN A 78 6.97 7.64 7.56
C GLN A 78 6.51 7.45 6.11
N PHE A 79 7.22 8.02 5.13
CA PHE A 79 6.91 7.81 3.72
C PHE A 79 7.16 6.37 3.26
N VAL A 80 8.26 5.73 3.70
CA VAL A 80 8.54 4.33 3.41
C VAL A 80 7.44 3.43 3.98
N VAL A 81 7.16 3.58 5.28
CA VAL A 81 6.14 2.78 5.98
C VAL A 81 4.76 2.98 5.36
N CYS A 82 4.40 4.21 5.01
CA CYS A 82 3.15 4.51 4.31
C CYS A 82 3.08 3.80 2.95
N THR A 83 4.15 3.86 2.17
CA THR A 83 4.25 3.20 0.85
C THR A 83 4.07 1.69 0.98
N LEU A 84 4.72 1.05 1.95
CA LEU A 84 4.62 -0.39 2.20
C LEU A 84 3.24 -0.80 2.71
N ALA A 85 2.65 -0.05 3.65
CA ALA A 85 1.32 -0.32 4.19
C ALA A 85 0.25 -0.30 3.09
N ILE A 86 0.29 0.73 2.23
CA ILE A 86 -0.64 0.89 1.11
C ILE A 86 -0.50 -0.26 0.12
N ALA A 87 0.74 -0.59 -0.28
CA ALA A 87 0.99 -1.68 -1.22
C ALA A 87 0.57 -3.04 -0.63
N CYS A 88 0.79 -3.26 0.67
CA CYS A 88 0.39 -4.48 1.35
C CYS A 88 -1.14 -4.64 1.38
N ASP A 89 -1.88 -3.59 1.73
CA ASP A 89 -3.35 -3.61 1.73
C ASP A 89 -3.90 -3.98 0.33
N GLU A 90 -3.36 -3.37 -0.73
CA GLU A 90 -3.80 -3.67 -2.10
C GLU A 90 -3.49 -5.12 -2.49
N ASN A 91 -2.29 -5.61 -2.18
CA ASN A 91 -1.88 -6.97 -2.52
C ASN A 91 -2.72 -8.01 -1.80
N VAL A 92 -2.99 -7.84 -0.50
CA VAL A 92 -3.87 -8.73 0.27
C VAL A 92 -5.25 -8.75 -0.36
N LEU A 93 -5.88 -7.59 -0.53
CA LEU A 93 -7.24 -7.50 -1.05
C LEU A 93 -7.35 -8.07 -2.47
N THR A 94 -6.42 -7.71 -3.36
CA THR A 94 -6.41 -8.20 -4.75
C THR A 94 -6.23 -9.72 -4.79
N THR A 95 -5.33 -10.28 -3.98
CA THR A 95 -5.09 -11.72 -3.93
C THR A 95 -6.31 -12.47 -3.41
N GLN A 96 -6.93 -11.97 -2.34
CA GLN A 96 -8.11 -12.57 -1.74
C GLN A 96 -9.31 -12.53 -2.69
N ILE A 97 -9.59 -11.37 -3.31
CA ILE A 97 -10.67 -11.23 -4.29
C ILE A 97 -10.42 -12.11 -5.53
N ALA A 98 -9.18 -12.13 -6.05
CA ALA A 98 -8.86 -12.98 -7.21
C ALA A 98 -9.09 -14.46 -6.90
N LYS A 99 -8.73 -14.92 -5.70
CA LYS A 99 -9.00 -16.30 -5.27
C LYS A 99 -10.50 -16.56 -5.14
N MET A 100 -11.25 -15.66 -4.52
CA MET A 100 -12.71 -15.75 -4.43
C MET A 100 -13.37 -15.86 -5.83
N GLN A 101 -12.80 -15.20 -6.84
CA GLN A 101 -13.28 -15.28 -8.22
C GLN A 101 -12.90 -16.60 -8.92
N MET A 102 -11.77 -17.20 -8.56
CA MET A 102 -11.29 -18.47 -9.11
C MET A 102 -11.95 -19.69 -8.48
N THR A 103 -12.31 -19.62 -7.19
CA THR A 103 -13.03 -20.69 -6.50
C THR A 103 -14.40 -20.89 -7.15
N GLN A 104 -14.62 -22.04 -7.77
CA GLN A 104 -15.86 -22.40 -8.46
C GLN A 104 -16.99 -22.70 -7.45
N GLY A 105 -17.49 -21.66 -6.79
CA GLY A 105 -18.61 -21.76 -5.86
C GLY A 105 -19.97 -21.47 -6.52
N SER A 106 -21.00 -22.19 -6.06
CA SER A 106 -22.44 -22.12 -6.38
C SER A 106 -23.11 -20.74 -6.20
N LEU A 107 -22.37 -19.71 -5.80
CA LEU A 107 -22.93 -18.38 -5.56
C LEU A 107 -23.22 -17.67 -6.88
N ASP A 108 -24.41 -17.07 -6.96
CA ASP A 108 -24.77 -16.19 -8.06
C ASP A 108 -23.94 -14.89 -8.04
N LYS A 109 -24.00 -14.15 -9.15
CA LYS A 109 -23.20 -12.93 -9.36
C LYS A 109 -23.42 -11.87 -8.26
N TYR A 110 -24.64 -11.72 -7.76
CA TYR A 110 -24.96 -10.72 -6.73
C TYR A 110 -24.32 -11.12 -5.41
N SER A 111 -24.54 -12.36 -4.96
CA SER A 111 -23.96 -12.88 -3.72
C SER A 111 -22.43 -12.78 -3.71
N ARG A 112 -21.79 -13.05 -4.86
CA ARG A 112 -20.34 -12.89 -5.02
C ARG A 112 -19.88 -11.44 -4.86
N THR A 113 -20.55 -10.50 -5.52
CA THR A 113 -20.22 -9.06 -5.43
C THR A 113 -20.36 -8.55 -4.00
N THR A 114 -21.39 -9.00 -3.29
CA THR A 114 -21.60 -8.65 -1.87
C THR A 114 -20.49 -9.22 -0.99
N ALA A 115 -20.09 -10.48 -1.18
CA ALA A 115 -19.00 -11.08 -0.41
C ALA A 115 -17.65 -10.37 -0.67
N GLU A 116 -17.33 -10.04 -1.92
CA GLU A 116 -16.14 -9.24 -2.28
C GLU A 116 -16.14 -7.87 -1.58
N LEU A 117 -17.29 -7.19 -1.57
CA LEU A 117 -17.42 -5.90 -0.90
C LEU A 117 -17.23 -6.04 0.61
N LYS A 118 -17.83 -7.05 1.24
CA LYS A 118 -17.68 -7.30 2.68
C LYS A 118 -16.26 -7.67 3.05
N LEU A 119 -15.58 -8.50 2.27
CA LEU A 119 -14.16 -8.77 2.47
C LEU A 119 -13.35 -7.46 2.43
N ALA A 120 -13.59 -6.61 1.44
CA ALA A 120 -12.88 -5.36 1.27
C ALA A 120 -13.11 -4.35 2.42
N THR A 121 -14.29 -4.37 3.05
CA THR A 121 -14.61 -3.51 4.20
C THR A 121 -14.18 -4.12 5.54
N SER A 122 -14.12 -5.45 5.63
CA SER A 122 -13.68 -6.18 6.82
C SER A 122 -12.18 -6.26 6.98
N TRP A 123 -11.38 -6.08 5.92
CA TRP A 123 -9.92 -6.02 6.06
C TRP A 123 -9.50 -4.83 6.93
N PRO A 124 -8.88 -5.05 8.10
CA PRO A 124 -8.30 -3.97 8.89
C PRO A 124 -7.11 -3.40 8.11
N LYS A 125 -7.27 -2.19 7.57
CA LYS A 125 -6.29 -1.61 6.65
C LYS A 125 -5.04 -1.13 7.38
N LEU A 126 -3.88 -1.66 7.01
CA LEU A 126 -2.57 -1.20 7.52
C LEU A 126 -2.35 0.28 7.24
N GLN A 127 -2.84 0.79 6.11
CA GLN A 127 -2.72 2.21 5.77
C GLN A 127 -3.46 3.13 6.76
N ARG A 128 -4.48 2.63 7.47
CA ARG A 128 -5.16 3.39 8.52
C ARG A 128 -4.27 3.49 9.76
N GLU A 129 -3.68 2.38 10.16
CA GLU A 129 -2.81 2.28 11.34
C GLU A 129 -1.50 3.06 11.12
N PHE A 130 -0.81 2.76 10.02
CA PHE A 130 0.55 3.23 9.79
C PHE A 130 0.65 4.51 8.95
N ALA A 131 -0.38 4.84 8.16
CA ALA A 131 -0.37 6.03 7.30
C ALA A 131 -1.49 7.03 7.62
N SER A 132 -2.38 6.71 8.57
CA SER A 132 -3.54 7.54 8.91
C SER A 132 -4.37 7.94 7.68
N CYS A 133 -4.46 7.06 6.68
CA CYS A 133 -5.18 7.33 5.44
C CYS A 133 -6.24 6.25 5.14
N THR A 134 -7.16 6.59 4.24
CA THR A 134 -8.22 5.69 3.76
C THR A 134 -8.26 5.57 2.24
N ASN A 135 -7.58 6.50 1.55
CA ASN A 135 -7.43 6.58 0.10
C ASN A 135 -5.96 6.39 -0.32
N GLY A 136 -5.29 5.38 0.24
CA GLY A 136 -3.86 5.12 0.00
C GLY A 136 -3.51 4.97 -1.47
N GLY A 137 -4.41 4.37 -2.27
CA GLY A 137 -4.23 4.28 -3.72
C GLY A 137 -4.15 5.64 -4.43
N GLU A 138 -4.72 6.71 -3.88
CA GLU A 138 -4.53 8.08 -4.38
C GLU A 138 -3.28 8.72 -3.78
N GLN A 139 -3.14 8.60 -2.47
CA GLN A 139 -2.04 9.20 -1.71
C GLN A 139 -0.66 8.71 -2.17
N PHE A 140 -0.56 7.44 -2.57
CA PHE A 140 0.66 6.86 -3.13
C PHE A 140 1.16 7.67 -4.35
N PHE A 141 0.29 7.97 -5.31
CA PHE A 141 0.69 8.73 -6.50
C PHE A 141 0.91 10.21 -6.20
N ASP A 142 0.12 10.79 -5.29
CA ASP A 142 0.32 12.17 -4.86
C ASP A 142 1.71 12.34 -4.18
N ASN A 143 2.13 11.34 -3.40
CA ASN A 143 3.46 11.28 -2.80
C ASN A 143 4.54 11.10 -3.86
N ILE A 144 4.37 10.19 -4.84
CA ILE A 144 5.33 10.02 -5.94
C ILE A 144 5.50 11.31 -6.73
N ASP A 145 4.41 11.98 -7.09
CA ASP A 145 4.47 13.26 -7.81
C ASP A 145 5.23 14.30 -7.02
N LEU A 146 5.02 14.38 -5.69
CA LEU A 146 5.81 15.23 -4.82
C LEU A 146 7.31 14.89 -4.88
N PHE A 147 7.68 13.62 -4.69
CA PHE A 147 9.10 13.22 -4.64
C PHE A 147 9.81 13.41 -5.97
N LEU A 148 9.13 13.19 -7.09
CA LEU A 148 9.71 13.40 -8.42
C LEU A 148 10.06 14.89 -8.66
N THR A 149 9.34 15.82 -8.04
CA THR A 149 9.63 17.27 -8.13
C THR A 149 10.73 17.74 -7.18
N GLN A 150 11.01 16.99 -6.12
CA GLN A 150 11.99 17.37 -5.11
C GLN A 150 13.39 16.86 -5.46
N SER A 151 14.42 17.46 -4.87
CA SER A 151 15.82 17.05 -5.10
C SER A 151 16.06 15.60 -4.66
N ASN A 152 17.27 15.08 -4.87
CA ASN A 152 17.71 13.71 -4.55
C ASN A 152 17.47 13.22 -3.09
N VAL A 153 16.90 14.04 -2.20
CA VAL A 153 16.53 13.68 -0.81
C VAL A 153 15.63 12.45 -0.73
N TYR A 154 14.69 12.28 -1.67
CA TYR A 154 13.72 11.18 -1.65
C TYR A 154 14.08 10.02 -2.58
N ARG A 155 15.35 9.93 -2.98
CA ARG A 155 15.82 8.93 -3.95
C ARG A 155 15.39 7.51 -3.58
N PHE A 156 15.63 7.09 -2.33
CA PHE A 156 15.28 5.76 -1.87
C PHE A 156 13.76 5.48 -1.93
N ILE A 157 12.94 6.48 -1.58
CA ILE A 157 11.48 6.35 -1.62
C ILE A 157 11.00 6.23 -3.07
N ILE A 158 11.62 6.95 -4.01
CA ILE A 158 11.34 6.81 -5.44
C ILE A 158 11.71 5.40 -5.94
N GLU A 159 12.86 4.85 -5.51
CA GLU A 159 13.24 3.47 -5.84
C GLU A 159 12.21 2.45 -5.30
N LEU A 160 11.77 2.64 -4.06
CA LEU A 160 10.75 1.78 -3.44
C LEU A 160 9.40 1.90 -4.15
N SER A 161 8.96 3.12 -4.47
CA SER A 161 7.74 3.37 -5.24
C SER A 161 7.78 2.70 -6.61
N TYR A 162 8.91 2.82 -7.33
CA TYR A 162 9.12 2.10 -8.58
C TYR A 162 9.00 0.59 -8.38
N PHE A 163 9.64 0.05 -7.34
CA PHE A 163 9.55 -1.38 -7.03
C PHE A 163 8.10 -1.83 -6.81
N CYS A 164 7.31 -1.11 -6.02
CA CYS A 164 5.88 -1.43 -5.82
C CYS A 164 5.10 -1.42 -7.14
N LEU A 165 5.33 -0.43 -8.01
CA LEU A 165 4.69 -0.35 -9.34
C LEU A 165 5.13 -1.53 -10.24
N ALA A 166 6.40 -1.93 -10.18
CA ALA A 166 6.93 -3.07 -10.94
C ALA A 166 6.36 -4.41 -10.43
N GLN A 167 6.05 -4.51 -9.14
CA GLN A 167 5.35 -5.66 -8.54
C GLN A 167 3.84 -5.67 -8.82
N GLY A 168 3.33 -4.69 -9.56
CA GLY A 168 1.94 -4.67 -10.03
C GLY A 168 0.99 -3.83 -9.20
N PHE A 169 1.48 -3.00 -8.26
CA PHE A 169 0.65 -2.02 -7.58
C PHE A 169 0.02 -1.04 -8.59
N ARG A 170 -1.28 -0.80 -8.46
CA ARG A 170 -2.07 0.04 -9.38
C ARG A 170 -2.77 1.21 -8.68
N GLY A 171 -3.13 1.09 -7.40
CA GLY A 171 -3.83 2.12 -6.64
C GLY A 171 -5.03 2.71 -7.40
N LYS A 172 -5.11 4.05 -7.49
CA LYS A 172 -6.20 4.74 -8.22
C LYS A 172 -6.26 4.45 -9.73
N HIS A 173 -5.24 3.81 -10.32
CA HIS A 173 -5.12 3.57 -11.76
C HIS A 173 -5.36 2.11 -12.17
N LEU A 174 -6.22 1.37 -11.43
CA LEU A 174 -6.57 -0.04 -11.72
C LEU A 174 -6.87 -0.35 -13.20
N ALA A 175 -7.50 0.59 -13.91
CA ALA A 175 -7.92 0.44 -15.31
C ALA A 175 -7.01 1.15 -16.34
N ARG A 176 -5.93 1.83 -15.92
CA ARG A 176 -5.08 2.67 -16.79
C ARG A 176 -3.61 2.27 -16.69
N LEU A 177 -3.26 1.13 -17.29
CA LEU A 177 -1.92 0.56 -17.22
C LEU A 177 -0.86 1.47 -17.85
N GLU A 178 -1.23 2.21 -18.91
CA GLU A 178 -0.38 3.22 -19.55
C GLU A 178 0.02 4.36 -18.62
N THR A 179 -0.84 4.70 -17.65
CA THR A 179 -0.51 5.70 -16.62
C THR A 179 0.52 5.13 -15.65
N ILE A 180 0.39 3.86 -15.28
CA ILE A 180 1.36 3.16 -14.41
C ILE A 180 2.74 3.12 -15.05
N ASP A 181 2.82 2.78 -16.35
CA ASP A 181 4.09 2.74 -17.05
C ASP A 181 4.74 4.13 -17.18
N THR A 182 3.94 5.17 -17.41
CA THR A 182 4.42 6.56 -17.34
C THR A 182 5.05 6.89 -15.97
N TYR A 183 4.45 6.46 -14.86
CA TYR A 183 5.04 6.67 -13.53
C TYR A 183 6.34 5.89 -13.34
N LYS A 184 6.41 4.64 -13.82
CA LYS A 184 7.65 3.84 -13.79
C LYS A 184 8.78 4.52 -14.56
N ASP A 185 8.50 5.03 -15.76
CA ASP A 185 9.48 5.73 -16.58
C ASP A 185 9.97 7.01 -15.92
N ARG A 186 9.06 7.80 -15.32
CA ARG A 186 9.42 9.00 -14.55
C ARG A 186 10.30 8.67 -13.35
N CYS A 187 10.02 7.59 -12.63
CA CYS A 187 10.89 7.12 -11.55
C CYS A 187 12.29 6.76 -12.08
N ILE A 188 12.38 5.97 -13.15
CA ILE A 188 13.67 5.61 -13.76
C ILE A 188 14.44 6.87 -14.17
N ALA A 189 13.80 7.79 -14.90
CA ALA A 189 14.43 9.02 -15.37
C ALA A 189 15.01 9.85 -14.21
N LYS A 190 14.26 9.99 -13.11
CA LYS A 190 14.72 10.68 -11.90
C LYS A 190 15.91 9.97 -11.24
N LEU A 191 15.90 8.64 -11.23
CA LEU A 191 16.96 7.83 -10.64
C LEU A 191 18.25 7.81 -11.49
N THR A 192 18.14 7.86 -12.82
CA THR A 192 19.29 7.80 -13.74
C THR A 192 19.90 9.17 -14.03
N HIS A 193 19.08 10.21 -14.20
CA HIS A 193 19.54 11.52 -14.69
C HIS A 193 19.59 12.61 -13.61
N GLY A 194 19.13 12.33 -12.39
CA GLY A 194 19.04 13.34 -11.33
C GLY A 194 18.05 14.45 -11.67
N ASP A 195 18.22 15.64 -11.09
CA ASP A 195 17.27 16.76 -11.19
C ASP A 195 17.15 17.38 -12.61
N HIS A 196 17.83 16.84 -13.63
CA HIS A 196 17.83 17.38 -14.99
C HIS A 196 16.61 17.00 -15.85
N PHE A 197 15.65 16.22 -15.32
CA PHE A 197 14.43 15.92 -16.07
C PHE A 197 13.39 17.04 -15.90
N SER A 198 13.39 18.04 -16.80
CA SER A 198 12.34 19.06 -16.82
C SER A 198 11.04 18.45 -17.31
N ALA A 199 10.08 18.27 -16.40
CA ALA A 199 8.69 17.96 -16.73
C ALA A 199 8.06 19.13 -17.49
N THR A 200 8.27 19.21 -18.80
CA THR A 200 7.64 20.23 -19.66
C THR A 200 6.34 19.79 -20.31
N ASP A 201 5.84 18.56 -20.07
CA ASP A 201 4.65 18.06 -20.81
C ASP A 201 3.33 17.92 -20.04
N ASP A 202 3.26 18.13 -18.72
CA ASP A 202 1.97 17.99 -18.00
C ASP A 202 1.49 19.30 -17.35
N ARG A 203 0.93 20.19 -18.18
CA ARG A 203 0.25 21.42 -17.77
C ARG A 203 -1.14 21.14 -17.15
N HIS A 204 -1.28 20.41 -16.05
CA HIS A 204 -2.59 20.34 -15.37
C HIS A 204 -2.63 20.26 -13.84
N ASN A 205 -1.51 20.14 -13.09
CA ASN A 205 -1.62 19.77 -11.67
C ASN A 205 -1.24 20.82 -10.60
N ASN A 206 -1.03 22.09 -10.96
CA ASN A 206 -0.37 23.05 -10.06
C ASN A 206 -1.29 23.82 -9.07
N LYS A 207 -2.33 23.18 -8.51
CA LYS A 207 -3.25 23.86 -7.56
C LYS A 207 -3.43 23.22 -6.17
N LYS A 208 -2.74 22.12 -5.82
CA LYS A 208 -3.00 21.41 -4.55
C LYS A 208 -1.86 21.38 -3.51
N ILE A 209 -0.72 22.03 -3.77
CA ILE A 209 0.51 21.81 -2.98
C ILE A 209 0.47 22.43 -1.55
N ASN A 210 -0.44 23.34 -1.23
CA ASN A 210 -0.36 24.10 0.01
C ASN A 210 -1.11 23.53 1.24
N LYS A 211 -1.66 22.30 1.18
CA LYS A 211 -2.52 21.76 2.27
C LYS A 211 -1.86 20.70 3.17
N TYR A 212 -0.85 19.98 2.69
CA TYR A 212 -0.43 18.72 3.35
C TYR A 212 0.79 18.84 4.27
N GLY A 213 1.64 19.87 4.10
CA GLY A 213 2.75 20.14 5.03
C GLY A 213 2.30 20.62 6.41
N HIS A 214 1.11 21.19 6.54
CA HIS A 214 0.58 21.69 7.81
C HIS A 214 -0.08 20.60 8.67
N ALA A 215 -0.66 19.56 8.05
CA ALA A 215 -1.37 18.49 8.77
C ALA A 215 -0.44 17.53 9.53
N LEU A 216 0.81 17.40 9.09
CA LEU A 216 1.82 16.57 9.77
C LEU A 216 2.62 17.31 10.85
N ARG A 217 2.53 18.64 10.90
CA ARG A 217 3.27 19.48 11.86
C ARG A 217 2.44 19.87 13.09
N SER A 218 1.10 19.80 13.03
CA SER A 218 0.21 20.32 14.07
C SER A 218 -0.15 19.33 15.19
N LYS A 219 0.51 18.17 15.30
CA LYS A 219 0.19 17.15 16.32
C LYS A 219 1.25 16.93 17.41
N ASN A 220 2.33 17.72 17.41
CA ASN A 220 3.40 17.63 18.42
C ASN A 220 3.44 18.84 19.38
N GLU A 221 2.30 19.45 19.71
CA GLU A 221 2.22 20.37 20.84
C GLU A 221 1.42 19.71 21.98
N PRO A 222 2.02 19.45 23.15
CA PRO A 222 1.26 19.04 24.32
C PRO A 222 0.41 20.22 24.78
N SER A 223 -0.90 19.99 24.92
CA SER A 223 -1.81 20.95 25.53
C SER A 223 -1.36 21.21 26.97
N ALA A 224 -1.03 22.47 27.25
CA ALA A 224 -0.84 23.00 28.59
C ALA A 224 -2.19 23.16 29.32
#